data_AF-A0A8J6QNM8-F1
#
_entry.id   AF-A0A8J6QNM8-F1
#
_cell.length_a   1.000
_cell.length_b   1.000
_cell.length_c   1.000
_cell.angle_alpha   90.00
_cell.angle_beta   90.00
_cell.angle_gamma   90.00
#
_symmetry.space_group_name_H-M   'P 1'
#
loop_
_entity.id
_entity.type
_entity.pdbx_description
1 polymer ?
#
loop_
_entity_poly.entity_id
_entity_poly.type
_entity_poly.pdbx_seq_one_letter_code
_entity_poly.pdbx_strand_id
1 'polypeptide(L)'
;MKTVTAVAATVALFAAPTFASPSLKFVAANDKVETQVCMTAAQQGIQAADEVAKANGMNKYQTRTLVCNGRPITAFSRKYQKQAETAKAES
;
A
#
# COMPACT_ATOMS: atom_id res chain seq x y z
N MET A 1 14.45 -67.76 -0.66
CA MET A 1 14.97 -66.42 -0.34
C MET A 1 14.31 -65.42 -1.27
N LYS A 2 13.49 -64.50 -0.77
CA LYS A 2 12.95 -63.37 -1.54
C LYS A 2 12.89 -62.16 -0.60
N THR A 3 13.97 -61.38 -0.59
CA THR A 3 14.02 -60.11 0.15
C THR A 3 13.37 -59.04 -0.72
N VAL A 4 12.26 -58.48 -0.25
CA VAL A 4 11.59 -57.33 -0.86
C VAL A 4 12.20 -56.07 -0.24
N THR A 5 12.99 -55.34 -1.02
CA THR A 5 13.61 -54.09 -0.58
C THR A 5 12.62 -52.95 -0.81
N ALA A 6 12.10 -52.38 0.27
CA ALA A 6 11.22 -51.21 0.20
C ALA A 6 12.07 -49.94 -0.07
N VAL A 7 11.76 -49.24 -1.17
CA VAL A 7 12.39 -47.96 -1.51
C VAL A 7 11.63 -46.84 -0.81
N ALA A 8 12.24 -46.24 0.21
CA ALA A 8 11.70 -45.06 0.89
C ALA A 8 11.92 -43.82 0.00
N ALA A 9 10.84 -43.24 -0.53
CA ALA A 9 10.90 -41.99 -1.28
C ALA A 9 11.01 -40.80 -0.32
N THR A 10 12.17 -40.16 -0.28
CA THR A 10 12.39 -38.92 0.48
C THR A 10 11.81 -37.74 -0.28
N VAL A 11 10.65 -37.24 0.18
CA VAL A 11 10.05 -36.00 -0.32
C VAL A 11 10.83 -34.82 0.26
N ALA A 12 11.63 -34.14 -0.57
CA ALA A 12 12.26 -32.88 -0.19
C ALA A 12 11.24 -31.75 -0.22
N LEU A 13 10.88 -31.22 0.95
CA LEU A 13 10.03 -30.03 1.08
C LEU A 13 10.87 -28.78 0.78
N PHE A 14 10.71 -28.23 -0.42
CA PHE A 14 11.26 -26.91 -0.75
C PHE A 14 10.41 -25.82 -0.08
N ALA A 15 10.87 -25.29 1.04
CA ALA A 15 10.31 -24.06 1.61
C ALA A 15 10.78 -22.86 0.76
N ALA A 16 9.88 -22.27 -0.02
CA ALA A 16 10.17 -21.02 -0.72
C ALA A 16 10.34 -19.89 0.32
N PRO A 17 11.38 -19.04 0.23
CA PRO A 17 11.48 -17.88 1.09
C PRO A 17 10.37 -16.89 0.73
N THR A 18 9.55 -16.51 1.70
CA THR A 18 8.61 -15.40 1.53
C THR A 18 9.40 -14.09 1.63
N PHE A 19 9.54 -13.38 0.52
CA PHE A 19 10.11 -12.03 0.55
C PHE A 19 9.03 -11.07 1.01
N ALA A 20 9.08 -10.65 2.28
CA ALA A 20 8.23 -9.56 2.77
C ALA A 20 8.60 -8.27 2.01
N SER A 21 7.62 -7.64 1.37
CA SER A 21 7.85 -6.35 0.73
C SER A 21 7.99 -5.28 1.81
N PRO A 22 8.97 -4.35 1.70
CA PRO A 22 9.12 -3.30 2.70
C PRO A 22 7.84 -2.45 2.76
N SER A 23 7.28 -2.31 3.96
CA SER A 23 6.11 -1.48 4.21
C SER A 23 6.45 -0.01 4.01
N LEU A 24 5.70 0.66 3.14
CA LEU A 24 5.90 2.09 2.86
C LEU A 24 5.30 2.92 4.00
N LYS A 25 6.16 3.72 4.65
CA LYS A 25 5.73 4.70 5.65
C LYS A 25 5.70 6.10 5.04
N PHE A 26 4.52 6.72 5.05
CA PHE A 26 4.36 8.12 4.70
C PHE A 26 4.62 9.01 5.92
N VAL A 27 5.29 10.14 5.70
CA VAL A 27 5.57 11.15 6.72
C VAL A 27 5.18 12.51 6.16
N ALA A 28 4.47 13.30 6.96
CA ALA A 28 4.10 14.66 6.58
C ALA A 28 5.35 15.55 6.55
N ALA A 29 5.52 16.31 5.46
CA ALA A 29 6.64 17.24 5.33
C ALA A 29 6.39 18.58 6.04
N ASN A 30 5.11 18.92 6.29
CA ASN A 30 4.65 20.13 6.96
C ASN A 30 3.18 19.96 7.38
N ASP A 31 2.65 20.94 8.12
CA ASP A 31 1.30 20.92 8.68
C ASP A 31 0.23 21.54 7.75
N LYS A 32 0.52 21.66 6.45
CA LYS A 32 -0.46 22.21 5.49
C LYS A 32 -1.57 21.20 5.21
N VAL A 33 -2.77 21.71 4.94
CA VAL A 33 -3.95 20.91 4.58
C VAL A 33 -3.66 20.01 3.38
N GLU A 34 -2.96 20.52 2.36
CA GLU A 34 -2.58 19.76 1.17
C GLU A 34 -1.72 18.55 1.51
N THR A 35 -0.83 18.68 2.49
CA THR A 35 -0.02 17.56 2.99
C THR A 35 -0.91 16.51 3.63
N GLN A 36 -1.84 16.90 4.50
CA GLN A 36 -2.80 15.97 5.10
C GLN A 36 -3.66 15.27 4.04
N VAL A 37 -4.13 16.00 3.04
CA VAL A 37 -4.92 15.45 1.92
C VAL A 37 -4.11 14.44 1.12
N CYS A 38 -2.84 14.72 0.80
CA CYS A 38 -1.95 13.78 0.12
C CYS A 38 -1.65 12.53 0.97
N MET A 39 -1.44 12.70 2.27
CA MET A 39 -1.24 11.60 3.22
C MET A 39 -2.45 10.67 3.25
N THR A 40 -3.65 11.23 3.42
CA THR A 40 -4.91 10.48 3.37
C THR A 40 -5.09 9.77 2.04
N ALA A 41 -4.77 10.43 0.92
CA ALA A 41 -4.88 9.84 -0.41
C ALA A 41 -4.02 8.58 -0.59
N ALA A 42 -2.80 8.57 -0.03
CA ALA A 42 -1.91 7.42 -0.07
C ALA A 42 -2.35 6.27 0.86
N GLN A 43 -2.95 6.58 2.01
CA GLN A 43 -3.24 5.59 3.05
C GLN A 43 -4.66 5.04 2.96
N GLN A 44 -5.61 5.85 2.53
CA GLN A 44 -7.05 5.59 2.62
C GLN A 44 -7.78 5.79 1.28
N GLY A 45 -7.07 6.27 0.26
CA GLY A 45 -7.63 6.45 -1.07
C GLY A 45 -8.21 7.85 -1.34
N ILE A 46 -8.61 8.06 -2.59
CA ILE A 46 -8.99 9.38 -3.09
C ILE A 46 -10.32 9.89 -2.53
N GLN A 47 -11.23 9.00 -2.14
CA GLN A 47 -12.53 9.39 -1.58
C GLN A 47 -12.36 10.01 -0.19
N ALA A 48 -11.62 9.33 0.70
CA ALA A 48 -11.27 9.86 2.01
C ALA A 48 -10.47 11.19 1.89
N ALA A 49 -9.60 11.31 0.89
CA ALA A 49 -8.88 12.56 0.63
C ALA A 49 -9.82 13.71 0.21
N ASP A 50 -10.85 13.45 -0.61
CA ASP A 50 -11.86 14.45 -0.96
C ASP A 50 -12.66 14.90 0.29
N GLU A 51 -12.96 13.99 1.22
CA GLU A 51 -13.66 14.31 2.47
C GLU A 51 -12.82 15.21 3.39
N VAL A 52 -11.54 14.87 3.59
CA VAL A 52 -10.60 15.70 4.35
C VAL A 52 -10.42 17.07 3.70
N ALA A 53 -10.29 17.13 2.38
CA ALA A 53 -10.14 18.39 1.66
C ALA A 53 -11.39 19.27 1.85
N LYS A 54 -12.59 18.69 1.69
CA LYS A 54 -13.86 19.39 1.90
C LYS A 54 -14.00 19.93 3.32
N ALA A 55 -13.65 19.13 4.33
CA ALA A 55 -13.69 19.55 5.73
C ALA A 55 -12.77 20.75 6.02
N ASN A 56 -11.72 20.94 5.22
CA ASN A 56 -10.78 22.05 5.32
C ASN A 56 -11.04 23.18 4.29
N GLY A 57 -12.24 23.24 3.73
CA GLY A 57 -12.66 24.34 2.84
C GLY A 57 -12.15 24.25 1.40
N MET A 58 -11.52 23.15 1.01
CA MET A 58 -11.14 22.92 -0.38
C MET A 58 -12.32 22.31 -1.15
N ASN A 59 -12.59 22.85 -2.33
CA ASN A 59 -13.54 22.24 -3.26
C ASN A 59 -12.90 21.09 -4.04
N LYS A 60 -13.74 20.27 -4.70
CA LYS A 60 -13.28 19.11 -5.46
C LYS A 60 -12.26 19.46 -6.54
N TYR A 61 -12.41 20.60 -7.22
CA TYR A 61 -11.45 21.02 -8.25
C TYR A 61 -10.06 21.30 -7.66
N GLN A 62 -10.00 22.00 -6.53
CA GLN A 62 -8.75 22.22 -5.79
C GLN A 62 -8.10 20.91 -5.38
N THR A 63 -8.88 19.96 -4.84
CA THR A 63 -8.36 18.63 -4.51
C THR A 63 -7.80 17.92 -5.75
N ARG A 64 -8.52 17.92 -6.87
CA ARG A 64 -8.12 17.17 -8.07
C ARG A 64 -6.93 17.76 -8.82
N THR A 65 -6.58 19.02 -8.56
CA THR A 65 -5.38 19.68 -9.10
C THR A 65 -4.15 19.51 -8.21
N LEU A 66 -4.28 18.93 -7.00
CA LEU A 66 -3.14 18.68 -6.12
C LEU A 66 -2.12 17.72 -6.74
N VAL A 67 -0.85 18.06 -6.53
CA VAL A 67 0.31 17.26 -6.90
C VAL A 67 0.99 16.80 -5.61
N CYS A 68 0.95 15.50 -5.37
CA CYS A 68 1.58 14.84 -4.22
C CYS A 68 2.90 14.21 -4.68
N ASN A 69 4.04 14.71 -4.18
CA ASN A 69 5.38 14.21 -4.53
C ASN A 69 5.61 14.10 -6.05
N GLY A 70 5.28 15.17 -6.78
CA GLY A 70 5.44 15.24 -8.25
C GLY A 70 4.40 14.45 -9.05
N ARG A 71 3.34 13.94 -8.43
CA ARG A 71 2.30 13.14 -9.11
C ARG A 71 0.89 13.69 -8.82
N PRO A 72 -0.01 13.74 -9.82
CA PRO A 72 -1.42 14.09 -9.58
C PRO A 72 -2.03 13.20 -8.50
N ILE A 73 -2.81 13.79 -7.58
CA ILE A 73 -3.32 13.10 -6.38
C ILE A 73 -4.06 11.79 -6.69
N THR A 74 -4.77 11.72 -7.82
CA THR A 74 -5.52 10.50 -8.17
C THR A 74 -4.59 9.36 -8.58
N ALA A 75 -3.50 9.67 -9.30
CA ALA A 75 -2.48 8.68 -9.66
C ALA A 75 -1.60 8.32 -8.46
N PHE A 76 -1.34 9.28 -7.58
CA PHE A 76 -0.65 9.05 -6.31
C PHE A 76 -1.44 8.09 -5.41
N SER A 77 -2.72 8.37 -5.19
CA SER A 77 -3.63 7.54 -4.41
C SER A 77 -3.69 6.11 -4.93
N ARG A 78 -3.95 5.92 -6.23
CA ARG A 78 -4.01 4.58 -6.85
C ARG A 78 -2.72 3.78 -6.70
N LYS A 79 -1.56 4.46 -6.74
CA LYS A 79 -0.25 3.81 -6.61
C LYS A 79 -0.04 3.29 -5.20
N TYR A 80 -0.39 4.09 -4.19
CA TYR A 80 0.05 3.85 -2.82
C TYR A 80 -1.02 3.22 -1.91
N GLN A 81 -2.31 3.45 -2.17
CA GLN A 81 -3.39 2.83 -1.39
C GLN A 81 -3.29 1.31 -1.42
N LYS A 82 -3.04 0.73 -2.60
CA LYS A 82 -2.87 -0.73 -2.75
C LYS A 82 -1.71 -1.28 -1.92
N GLN A 83 -0.63 -0.52 -1.79
CA GLN A 83 0.53 -0.93 -1.01
C GLN A 83 0.25 -0.84 0.50
N ALA A 84 -0.57 0.12 0.93
CA ALA A 84 -1.02 0.21 2.32
C ALA A 84 -1.95 -0.95 2.71
N GLU A 85 -2.80 -1.41 1.78
CA GLU A 85 -3.68 -2.57 1.99
C GLU A 85 -2.88 -3.88 2.11
N THR A 86 -1.86 -4.09 1.27
CA THR A 86 -0.98 -5.26 1.38
C THR A 86 -0.18 -5.26 2.69
N ALA A 87 0.33 -4.10 3.12
CA ALA A 87 1.06 -3.99 4.39
C ALA A 87 0.19 -4.26 5.63
N LYS A 88 -1.13 -4.01 5.57
CA LYS A 88 -2.08 -4.35 6.64
C LYS A 88 -2.46 -5.84 6.68
N ALA A 89 -2.38 -6.55 5.57
CA ALA A 89 -2.73 -7.97 5.50
C ALA A 89 -1.61 -8.88 6.05
N GLU A 90 -0.40 -8.34 6.21
CA GLU A 90 0.79 -9.05 6.70
C GLU A 90 1.14 -8.73 8.16
N SER A 91 0.37 -7.86 8.83
CA SER A 91 0.59 -7.38 10.21
C SER A 91 -0.43 -7.91 11.20
#